data_AF-A0A523R5C7-F1
#
_entry.id   AF-A0A523R5C7-F1
#
_cell.length_a   1.000
_cell.length_b   1.000
_cell.length_c   1.000
_cell.angle_alpha   90.00
_cell.angle_beta   90.00
_cell.angle_gamma   90.00
#
_symmetry.space_group_name_H-M   'P 1'
#
loop_
_entity.id
_entity.type
_entity.pdbx_description
1 polymer ?
#
loop_
_entity_poly.entity_id
_entity_poly.type
_entity_poly.pdbx_seq_one_letter_code
_entity_poly.pdbx_strand_id
1 'polypeptide(L)' 'MKKIWINKTNSFKEAEQFDENYYLSMSREQRVEIVQFLREQYLKIRSGQSESRKGLRRFIKVIK' A
#
# COMPACT_ATOMS: atom_id res chain seq x y z
N MET A 1 -8.09 6.66 -20.24
CA MET A 1 -7.30 6.94 -19.02
C MET A 1 -7.75 6.00 -17.91
N LYS A 2 -6.85 5.30 -17.23
CA LYS A 2 -7.24 4.54 -16.02
C LYS A 2 -7.69 5.54 -14.95
N LYS A 3 -8.88 5.35 -14.40
CA LYS A 3 -9.45 6.23 -13.37
C LYS A 3 -8.51 6.20 -12.16
N ILE A 4 -7.82 7.32 -11.91
CA ILE A 4 -6.92 7.42 -10.76
C ILE A 4 -7.81 7.44 -9.52
N TRP A 5 -7.71 6.39 -8.71
CA TRP A 5 -8.47 6.26 -7.47
C TRP A 5 -7.70 6.94 -6.35
N ILE A 6 -8.11 8.15 -5.98
CA ILE A 6 -7.57 8.91 -4.85
C ILE A 6 -8.71 9.20 -3.90
N ASN A 7 -8.59 8.76 -2.65
CA ASN A 7 -9.42 9.25 -1.56
C ASN A 7 -8.69 10.38 -0.85
N LYS A 8 -9.35 11.55 -0.69
CA LYS A 8 -8.82 12.69 0.06
C LYS A 8 -9.46 12.68 1.44
N THR A 9 -8.66 12.47 2.48
CA THR A 9 -9.12 12.48 3.88
C THR A 9 -8.63 13.73 4.59
N ASN A 10 -9.39 14.17 5.61
CA ASN A 10 -9.05 15.35 6.40
C ASN A 10 -8.21 15.01 7.64
N SER A 11 -8.07 13.73 7.96
CA SER A 11 -7.23 13.26 9.07
C SER A 11 -6.60 11.89 8.79
N PHE A 12 -5.55 11.57 9.54
CA PHE A 12 -4.93 10.23 9.53
C PHE A 12 -5.90 9.14 9.99
N LYS A 13 -6.78 9.45 10.96
CA LYS A 13 -7.80 8.51 11.45
C LYS A 13 -8.80 8.16 10.36
N GLU A 14 -9.25 9.15 9.59
CA GLU A 14 -10.13 8.92 8.43
C GLU A 14 -9.44 8.10 7.33
N ALA A 15 -8.14 8.33 7.11
CA ALA A 15 -7.36 7.52 6.16
C ALA A 15 -7.30 6.05 6.59
N GLU A 16 -6.99 5.80 7.87
CA GLU A 16 -6.92 4.43 8.41
C GLU A 16 -8.28 3.73 8.32
N GLN A 17 -9.37 4.43 8.68
CA GLN A 17 -10.72 3.87 8.59
C GLN A 17 -11.11 3.53 7.14
N PHE A 18 -10.72 4.38 6.19
CA PHE A 18 -10.97 4.12 4.78
C PHE A 18 -10.20 2.89 4.27
N ASP A 19 -8.92 2.78 4.63
CA ASP A 19 -8.09 1.64 4.26
C ASP A 19 -8.67 0.35 4.85
N GLU A 20 -9.04 0.35 6.13
CA GLU A 20 -9.71 -0.78 6.79
C GLU A 20 -10.98 -1.19 6.03
N ASN A 21 -11.87 -0.24 5.75
CA ASN A 21 -13.12 -0.50 5.04
C ASN A 21 -12.86 -1.06 3.63
N TYR A 22 -11.85 -0.55 2.93
CA TYR A 22 -11.47 -1.04 1.62
C TYR A 22 -11.03 -2.51 1.67
N TYR A 23 -10.12 -2.87 2.59
CA TYR A 23 -9.70 -4.25 2.72
C TYR A 23 -10.82 -5.16 3.24
N LEU A 24 -11.66 -4.67 4.16
CA LEU A 24 -12.82 -5.43 4.67
C LEU A 24 -13.85 -5.74 3.58
N SER A 25 -14.00 -4.85 2.59
CA SER A 25 -14.89 -5.06 1.44
C SER A 25 -14.43 -6.16 0.47
N MET A 26 -13.17 -6.61 0.57
CA MET A 26 -12.60 -7.63 -0.30
C MET A 26 -12.84 -9.05 0.23
N SER A 27 -12.93 -10.00 -0.71
CA SER A 27 -12.87 -11.44 -0.41
C SER A 27 -11.51 -11.86 0.13
N ARG A 28 -11.43 -13.06 0.73
CA ARG A 28 -10.19 -13.58 1.31
C ARG A 28 -9.13 -13.80 0.23
N GLU A 29 -9.56 -14.32 -0.91
CA GLU A 29 -8.73 -14.62 -2.07
C GLU A 29 -8.08 -13.35 -2.62
N GLN A 30 -8.87 -12.28 -2.82
CA GLN A 30 -8.36 -10.98 -3.28
C GLN A 30 -7.33 -10.36 -2.33
N ARG A 31 -7.54 -10.48 -1.01
CA ARG A 31 -6.57 -9.97 -0.02
C ARG A 31 -5.24 -10.71 -0.12
N VAL A 32 -5.28 -12.04 -0.24
CA VAL A 32 -4.09 -12.88 -0.38
C VAL A 32 -3.32 -12.53 -1.65
N GLU A 33 -4.02 -12.38 -2.78
CA GLU A 33 -3.43 -11.97 -4.06
C GLU A 33 -2.74 -10.61 -3.95
N ILE A 34 -3.38 -9.62 -3.32
CA ILE A 34 -2.81 -8.28 -3.12
C ILE A 34 -1.54 -8.36 -2.26
N VAL A 35 -1.58 -9.11 -1.15
CA VAL A 35 -0.40 -9.27 -0.28
C VAL A 35 0.76 -9.91 -1.05
N GLN A 36 0.47 -10.94 -1.85
CA GLN A 36 1.47 -11.61 -2.67
C GLN A 36 2.07 -10.67 -3.72
N PHE A 37 1.21 -9.93 -4.43
CA PHE A 37 1.64 -8.91 -5.39
C PHE A 37 2.54 -7.85 -4.72
N LEU A 38 2.14 -7.31 -3.57
CA LEU A 38 2.90 -6.30 -2.85
C LEU A 38 4.28 -6.82 -2.41
N ARG A 39 4.38 -8.09 -1.98
CA ARG A 39 5.66 -8.73 -1.64
C ARG A 39 6.59 -8.81 -2.85
N GLU A 40 6.07 -9.21 -4.00
CA GLU A 40 6.85 -9.28 -5.24
C GLU A 40 7.31 -7.89 -5.70
N GLN A 41 6.42 -6.90 -5.64
CA GLN A 41 6.79 -5.52 -5.98
C GLN A 41 7.83 -4.95 -5.01
N TYR A 42 7.71 -5.25 -3.72
CA TYR A 42 8.69 -4.82 -2.72
C TYR A 42 10.10 -5.31 -3.08
N LEU A 43 10.26 -6.58 -3.45
CA LEU A 43 11.56 -7.13 -3.83
C LEU A 43 12.13 -6.45 -5.09
N LYS A 44 11.29 -6.21 -6.10
CA LYS A 44 11.68 -5.51 -7.34
C LYS A 44 12.07 -4.04 -7.09
N ILE A 45 11.38 -3.37 -6.17
CA ILE A 45 11.70 -1.99 -5.77
C ILE A 45 12.98 -1.97 -4.95
N ARG A 46 13.14 -2.91 -4.01
CA ARG A 46 14.31 -3.00 -3.12
C ARG A 46 15.59 -3.34 -3.87
N SER A 47 15.53 -4.24 -4.85
CA SER A 47 16.71 -4.66 -5.63
C SER A 47 17.34 -3.55 -6.47
N GLY A 48 16.65 -2.40 -6.63
CA GLY A 48 17.15 -1.22 -7.34
C GLY A 48 17.44 0.00 -6.46
N GLN A 49 17.33 -0.11 -5.13
CA GLN A 49 17.61 1.01 -4.23
C GLN A 49 19.11 1.08 -3.91
N SER A 50 19.85 1.92 -4.62
CA SER A 50 21.03 2.54 -4.00
C SER A 50 20.54 3.33 -2.78
N GLU A 51 21.03 2.97 -1.59
CA GLU A 51 20.71 3.60 -0.29
C GLU A 51 21.03 5.12 -0.22
N SER A 52 21.51 5.72 -1.31
CA SER A 52 22.09 7.07 -1.37
C SER A 52 21.13 8.20 -1.76
N ARG A 53 19.85 7.95 -2.12
CA ARG A 53 18.92 9.06 -2.41
C ARG A 53 18.30 9.64 -1.14
N LYS A 54 18.91 10.73 -0.67
CA LYS A 54 18.40 11.66 0.36
C LYS A 54 16.95 12.08 0.02
N GLY A 55 15.96 11.50 0.70
CA GLY A 55 14.55 11.92 0.60
C GLY A 55 13.48 10.82 0.51
N LEU A 56 13.85 9.55 0.30
CA LEU A 56 12.88 8.45 0.18
C LEU A 56 12.72 7.67 1.50
N ARG A 57 12.12 8.28 2.53
CA ARG A 57 11.59 7.51 3.67
C ARG A 57 10.17 7.07 3.34
N ARG A 58 9.99 5.83 2.88
CA ARG A 58 8.67 5.21 2.72
C ARG A 58 8.32 4.50 4.03
N PHE A 59 7.23 4.91 4.68
CA PHE A 59 6.67 4.18 5.83
C PHE A 59 5.82 3.02 5.29
N ILE A 60 6.20 1.78 5.60
CA ILE A 60 5.46 0.58 5.19
C ILE A 60 4.95 -0.08 6.47
N LYS A 61 3.63 -0.03 6.71
CA LYS A 61 2.98 -0.73 7.82
C LYS A 61 2.53 -2.10 7.33
N VAL A 62 3.05 -3.16 7.95
CA VAL A 62 2.57 -4.54 7.73
C VAL A 62 1.40 -4.75 8.69
N ILE A 63 0.20 -4.94 8.14
CA ILE A 63 -0.99 -5.28 8.92
C ILE A 63 -0.89 -6.77 9.30
N LYS A 64 -0.96 -7.07 10.61
CA LYS A 64 -0.97 -8.44 11.16
C LYS A 64 -2.38 -8.99 11.22
#